data_AF-A0A925Q4Y1-F1
#
_entry.id   AF-A0A925Q4Y1-F1
#
_cell.length_a   1.000
_cell.length_b   1.000
_cell.length_c   1.000
_cell.angle_alpha   90.00
_cell.angle_beta   90.00
_cell.angle_gamma   90.00
#
_symmetry.space_group_name_H-M   'P 1'
#
loop_
_entity.id
_entity.type
_entity.pdbx_description
1 polymer ?
#
loop_
_entity_poly.entity_id
_entity_poly.type
_entity_poly.pdbx_seq_one_letter_code
_entity_poly.pdbx_strand_id
1 'polypeptide(L)'
;MKRVLFVVIVLLFASVSVCAQSNDPLEKESLKGLSGVYVFLNLSEDSPSLEKDGLTETQIRTDVEIRLRKAGIRVLTIEETKVVARRPALSVTLLASKSEALTKLLGENLYSFSIQVEFKQAATLYHSTDNKVFPVTTWSASAVGMTSKRNIRTIREGIGDYVDKFINDYLAVNPK
;
A
#
# COMPACT_ATOMS: atom_id res chain seq x y z
N MET A 1 -0.67 -23.29 -32.60
CA MET A 1 -0.36 -23.71 -31.21
C MET A 1 0.93 -23.10 -30.66
N LYS A 2 2.12 -23.29 -31.27
CA LYS A 2 3.40 -22.76 -30.73
C LYS A 2 3.45 -21.22 -30.55
N ARG A 3 2.88 -20.45 -31.48
CA ARG A 3 2.82 -18.97 -31.37
C ARG A 3 1.88 -18.48 -30.27
N VAL A 4 0.73 -19.16 -30.09
CA VAL A 4 -0.23 -18.84 -29.02
C VAL A 4 0.38 -19.18 -27.66
N LEU A 5 1.06 -20.32 -27.55
CA LEU A 5 1.78 -20.71 -26.33
C LEU A 5 2.89 -19.71 -25.98
N PHE A 6 3.63 -19.23 -26.99
CA PHE A 6 4.65 -18.19 -26.79
C PHE A 6 4.06 -16.86 -26.30
N VAL A 7 2.95 -16.41 -26.86
CA VAL A 7 2.26 -15.17 -26.42
C VAL A 7 1.73 -15.32 -24.98
N VAL A 8 1.15 -16.47 -24.63
CA VAL A 8 0.69 -16.75 -23.26
C VAL A 8 1.87 -16.74 -22.28
N ILE A 9 3.00 -17.34 -22.65
CA ILE A 9 4.22 -17.35 -21.84
C ILE A 9 4.77 -15.92 -21.67
N VAL A 10 4.82 -15.11 -22.73
CA VAL A 10 5.26 -13.71 -22.66
C VAL A 10 4.34 -12.87 -21.75
N LEU A 11 3.02 -13.08 -21.82
CA LEU A 11 2.06 -12.43 -20.93
C LEU A 11 2.21 -12.86 -19.46
N LEU A 12 2.67 -14.09 -19.19
CA LEU A 12 2.93 -14.61 -17.84
C LEU A 12 4.24 -14.09 -17.22
N PHE A 13 5.19 -13.61 -18.04
CA PHE A 13 6.45 -13.02 -17.57
C PHE A 13 6.41 -11.49 -17.45
N ALA A 14 5.44 -10.82 -18.08
CA ALA A 14 5.21 -9.40 -17.85
C ALA A 14 4.62 -9.18 -16.46
N SER A 15 5.17 -8.26 -15.68
CA SER A 15 4.53 -7.82 -14.44
C SER A 15 3.21 -7.14 -14.78
N VAL A 16 2.09 -7.74 -14.38
CA VAL A 16 0.75 -7.17 -14.56
C VAL A 16 0.23 -6.79 -13.19
N SER A 17 -0.11 -5.51 -13.03
CA SER A 17 -0.81 -4.98 -11.86
C SER A 17 -2.12 -4.35 -12.33
N VAL A 18 -3.22 -4.69 -11.67
CA VAL A 18 -4.50 -4.02 -11.85
C VAL A 18 -4.73 -3.13 -10.65
N CYS A 19 -4.94 -1.84 -10.89
CA CYS A 19 -5.16 -0.85 -9.86
C CYS A 19 -6.66 -0.71 -9.57
N ALA A 20 -7.06 -0.72 -8.30
CA ALA A 20 -8.37 -0.25 -7.88
C ALA A 20 -8.17 1.07 -7.13
N GLN A 21 -8.70 2.15 -7.70
CA GLN A 21 -8.58 3.51 -7.19
C GLN A 21 -9.94 4.19 -7.27
N SER A 22 -10.38 4.78 -6.18
CA SER A 22 -11.47 5.75 -6.17
C SER A 22 -10.90 7.13 -6.56
N ASN A 23 -11.63 7.85 -7.41
CA ASN A 23 -11.40 9.27 -7.67
C ASN A 23 -12.46 10.11 -6.94
N ASP A 24 -12.97 9.60 -5.81
CA ASP A 24 -14.01 10.26 -5.05
C ASP A 24 -13.47 11.56 -4.43
N PRO A 25 -14.05 12.74 -4.76
CA PRO A 25 -13.65 14.01 -4.15
C PRO A 25 -13.73 14.01 -2.62
N LEU A 26 -14.65 13.22 -2.04
CA LEU A 26 -14.82 13.13 -0.58
C LEU A 26 -13.62 12.48 0.10
N GLU A 27 -12.97 11.51 -0.55
CA GLU A 27 -11.75 10.90 -0.01
C GLU A 27 -10.62 11.91 0.09
N LYS A 28 -10.44 12.74 -0.95
CA LYS A 28 -9.44 13.81 -0.94
C LYS A 28 -9.77 14.85 0.12
N GLU A 29 -11.02 15.28 0.19
CA GLU A 29 -11.47 16.26 1.18
C GLU A 29 -11.21 15.79 2.62
N SER A 30 -11.31 14.49 2.88
CA SER A 30 -10.99 13.92 4.19
C SER A 30 -9.53 14.21 4.62
N LEU A 31 -8.61 14.43 3.69
CA LEU A 31 -7.18 14.66 3.99
C LEU A 31 -6.87 16.09 4.48
N LYS A 32 -7.84 17.00 4.51
CA LYS A 32 -7.64 18.38 4.97
C LYS A 32 -7.28 18.46 6.46
N GLY A 33 -6.37 19.38 6.79
CA GLY A 33 -6.10 19.82 8.17
C GLY A 33 -5.41 18.79 9.06
N LEU A 34 -4.64 17.87 8.47
CA LEU A 34 -3.90 16.86 9.21
C LEU A 34 -2.55 17.41 9.67
N SER A 35 -2.22 17.26 10.94
CA SER A 35 -0.96 17.71 11.54
C SER A 35 0.23 16.76 11.29
N GLY A 36 -0.03 15.59 10.71
CA GLY A 36 0.96 14.55 10.42
C GLY A 36 0.30 13.20 10.15
N VAL A 37 1.13 12.20 9.87
CA VAL A 37 0.70 10.86 9.50
C VAL A 37 1.60 9.83 10.18
N TYR A 38 1.02 8.81 10.81
CA TYR A 38 1.75 7.63 11.25
C TYR A 38 1.80 6.56 10.16
N VAL A 39 2.94 5.89 10.01
CA VAL A 39 3.08 4.79 9.04
C VAL A 39 2.89 3.45 9.76
N PHE A 40 1.82 2.75 9.39
CA PHE A 40 1.53 1.41 9.87
C PHE A 40 1.75 0.41 8.74
N LEU A 41 2.50 -0.67 9.00
CA LEU A 41 2.73 -1.73 8.02
C LEU A 41 2.02 -3.00 8.45
N ASN A 42 1.38 -3.66 7.50
CA ASN A 42 0.75 -4.97 7.69
C ASN A 42 1.20 -5.90 6.57
N LEU A 43 2.20 -6.74 6.84
CA LEU A 43 2.79 -7.63 5.84
C LEU A 43 2.35 -9.08 6.10
N SER A 44 2.07 -9.84 5.05
CA SER A 44 1.64 -11.24 5.13
C SER A 44 2.62 -12.14 5.89
N GLU A 45 2.12 -13.24 6.46
CA GLU A 45 2.88 -14.27 7.17
C GLU A 45 3.98 -14.94 6.32
N ASP A 46 3.86 -14.93 4.99
CA ASP A 46 4.90 -15.36 4.05
C ASP A 46 6.11 -14.38 4.00
N SER A 47 6.15 -13.39 4.90
CA SER A 47 7.25 -12.42 5.05
C SER A 47 8.65 -13.05 5.06
N PRO A 48 8.92 -14.23 5.65
CA PRO A 48 10.28 -14.78 5.63
C PRO A 48 10.78 -15.12 4.22
N SER A 49 9.89 -15.47 3.29
CA SER A 49 10.26 -15.73 1.89
C SER A 49 10.49 -14.43 1.12
N LEU A 50 9.68 -13.41 1.37
CA LEU A 50 9.81 -12.09 0.77
C LEU A 50 11.07 -11.36 1.27
N GLU A 51 11.36 -11.47 2.57
CA GLU A 51 12.56 -10.90 3.19
C GLU A 51 13.84 -11.51 2.63
N LYS A 52 13.89 -12.85 2.51
CA LYS A 52 15.01 -13.57 1.86
C LYS A 52 15.22 -13.13 0.42
N ASP A 53 14.14 -12.76 -0.26
CA ASP A 53 14.18 -12.32 -1.65
C ASP A 53 14.39 -10.79 -1.77
N GLY A 54 14.61 -10.08 -0.65
CA GLY A 54 15.05 -8.69 -0.63
C GLY A 54 13.94 -7.67 -0.42
N LEU A 55 12.77 -8.07 0.06
CA LEU A 55 11.67 -7.18 0.41
C LEU A 55 11.41 -7.23 1.92
N THR A 56 12.03 -6.31 2.67
CA THR A 56 11.93 -6.28 4.14
C THR A 56 10.99 -5.18 4.64
N GLU A 57 10.38 -5.41 5.82
CA GLU A 57 9.54 -4.40 6.47
C GLU A 57 10.30 -3.08 6.66
N THR A 58 11.53 -3.13 7.19
CA THR A 58 12.34 -1.95 7.45
C THR A 58 12.59 -1.12 6.19
N GLN A 59 12.83 -1.78 5.05
CA GLN A 59 13.02 -1.08 3.78
C GLN A 59 11.74 -0.41 3.30
N ILE A 60 10.60 -1.11 3.34
CA ILE A 60 9.30 -0.54 2.97
C ILE A 60 8.97 0.66 3.87
N ARG A 61 9.13 0.50 5.20
CA ARG A 61 8.88 1.57 6.17
C ARG A 61 9.71 2.80 5.88
N THR A 62 11.02 2.60 5.73
CA THR A 62 11.99 3.67 5.50
C THR A 62 11.64 4.44 4.22
N ASP A 63 11.31 3.73 3.14
CA ASP A 63 10.92 4.35 1.87
C ASP A 63 9.66 5.21 2.00
N VAL A 64 8.62 4.66 2.62
CA VAL A 64 7.34 5.36 2.82
C VAL A 64 7.58 6.63 3.64
N GLU A 65 8.29 6.52 4.76
CA GLU A 65 8.56 7.67 5.63
C GLU A 65 9.45 8.72 4.95
N ILE A 66 10.47 8.31 4.18
CA ILE A 66 11.30 9.25 3.41
C ILE A 66 10.46 10.00 2.38
N ARG A 67 9.57 9.32 1.65
CA ARG A 67 8.68 9.97 0.67
C ARG A 67 7.78 11.01 1.33
N LEU A 68 7.13 10.65 2.44
CA LEU A 68 6.30 11.57 3.22
C LEU A 68 7.09 12.79 3.70
N ARG A 69 8.27 12.59 4.31
CA ARG A 69 9.11 13.69 4.79
C ARG A 69 9.59 14.60 3.66
N LYS A 70 9.98 14.03 2.51
CA LYS A 70 10.38 14.80 1.31
C LYS A 70 9.26 15.67 0.76
N ALA A 71 8.00 15.22 0.90
CA ALA A 71 6.83 16.01 0.54
C ALA A 71 6.45 17.07 1.59
N GLY A 72 7.16 17.15 2.72
CA GLY A 72 6.85 18.06 3.83
C GLY A 72 5.75 17.55 4.77
N ILE A 73 5.35 16.29 4.65
CA ILE A 73 4.36 15.68 5.54
C ILE A 73 5.09 15.17 6.78
N ARG A 74 4.66 15.64 7.97
CA ARG A 74 5.23 15.18 9.25
C ARG A 74 4.88 13.71 9.47
N VAL A 75 5.92 12.89 9.68
CA VAL A 75 5.76 11.49 10.12
C VAL A 75 5.67 11.47 11.64
N LEU A 76 4.55 10.95 12.17
CA LEU A 76 4.30 10.82 13.60
C LEU A 76 4.87 9.52 14.14
N THR A 77 5.26 9.53 15.41
CA THR A 77 5.46 8.31 16.20
C THR A 77 4.12 7.71 16.62
N ILE A 78 4.14 6.44 17.06
CA ILE A 78 2.93 5.78 17.58
C ILE A 78 2.35 6.51 18.80
N GLU A 79 3.21 7.05 19.68
CA GLU A 79 2.76 7.79 20.88
C GLU A 79 2.15 9.14 20.52
N GLU A 80 2.75 9.90 19.61
CA GLU A 80 2.15 11.16 19.11
C GLU A 80 0.78 10.92 18.47
N THR A 81 0.63 9.81 17.73
CA THR A 81 -0.61 9.48 17.03
C THR A 81 -1.78 9.22 17.96
N LYS A 82 -1.52 8.69 19.16
CA LYS A 82 -2.57 8.44 20.17
C LYS A 82 -3.19 9.72 20.70
N VAL A 83 -2.43 10.82 20.73
CA VAL A 83 -2.85 12.10 21.32
C VAL A 83 -3.26 13.15 20.28
N VAL A 84 -2.87 12.97 19.01
CA VAL A 84 -3.29 13.84 17.90
C VAL A 84 -4.74 13.54 17.50
N ALA A 85 -5.49 14.62 17.21
CA ALA A 85 -6.87 14.53 16.73
C ALA A 85 -6.98 13.61 15.49
N ARG A 86 -8.06 12.84 15.40
CA ARG A 86 -8.34 11.90 14.29
C ARG A 86 -7.33 10.74 14.15
N ARG A 87 -6.30 10.63 15.00
CA ARG A 87 -5.31 9.52 15.05
C ARG A 87 -4.86 9.06 13.64
N PRO A 88 -4.30 9.97 12.83
CA PRO A 88 -4.08 9.73 11.40
C PRO A 88 -3.01 8.68 11.14
N ALA A 89 -3.36 7.63 10.40
CA ALA A 89 -2.44 6.55 10.06
C ALA A 89 -2.53 6.17 8.58
N LEU A 90 -1.41 6.15 7.87
CA LEU A 90 -1.26 5.55 6.55
C LEU A 90 -0.88 4.08 6.75
N SER A 91 -1.83 3.20 6.50
CA SER A 91 -1.67 1.75 6.54
C SER A 91 -1.19 1.26 5.18
N VAL A 92 -0.04 0.60 5.12
CA VAL A 92 0.43 -0.11 3.93
C VAL A 92 0.34 -1.61 4.22
N THR A 93 -0.62 -2.25 3.55
CA THR A 93 -0.84 -3.67 3.63
C THR A 93 -0.26 -4.34 2.38
N LEU A 94 0.61 -5.34 2.58
CA LEU A 94 1.11 -6.19 1.52
C LEU A 94 0.74 -7.63 1.84
N LEU A 95 -0.12 -8.22 1.03
CA LEU A 95 -0.36 -9.66 1.03
C LEU A 95 0.36 -10.25 -0.16
N ALA A 96 1.31 -11.17 0.04
CA ALA A 96 1.90 -11.89 -1.06
C ALA A 96 2.06 -13.37 -0.74
N SER A 97 1.89 -14.20 -1.75
CA SER A 97 2.00 -15.65 -1.64
C SER A 97 2.71 -16.22 -2.87
N LYS A 98 3.51 -17.25 -2.64
CA LYS A 98 4.22 -17.94 -3.72
C LYS A 98 3.30 -18.95 -4.39
N SER A 99 3.17 -18.88 -5.72
CA SER A 99 2.40 -19.86 -6.49
C SER A 99 3.25 -21.09 -6.80
N GLU A 100 3.07 -22.19 -6.06
CA GLU A 100 3.79 -23.44 -6.32
C GLU A 100 3.48 -24.03 -7.70
N ALA A 101 2.21 -23.98 -8.12
CA ALA A 101 1.77 -24.56 -9.39
C ALA A 101 2.45 -23.87 -10.58
N LEU A 102 2.47 -22.54 -10.59
CA LEU A 102 3.11 -21.77 -11.64
C LEU A 102 4.64 -21.84 -11.55
N THR A 103 5.18 -21.94 -10.33
CA THR A 103 6.62 -22.15 -10.13
C THR A 103 7.08 -23.46 -10.76
N LYS A 104 6.32 -24.56 -10.56
CA LYS A 104 6.62 -25.86 -11.18
C LYS A 104 6.49 -25.83 -12.70
N LEU A 105 5.48 -25.13 -13.22
CA LEU A 105 5.22 -25.05 -14.66
C LEU A 105 6.28 -24.23 -15.41
N LEU A 106 6.76 -23.14 -14.81
CA LEU A 106 7.62 -22.14 -15.47
C LEU A 106 9.08 -22.22 -15.03
N GLY A 107 9.41 -23.03 -14.02
CA GLY A 107 10.76 -23.17 -13.50
C GLY A 107 11.27 -21.93 -12.76
N GLU A 108 10.37 -21.04 -12.35
CA GLU A 108 10.70 -19.76 -11.70
C GLU A 108 9.73 -19.46 -10.56
N ASN A 109 10.24 -18.97 -9.43
CA ASN A 109 9.41 -18.56 -8.31
C ASN A 109 8.53 -17.36 -8.70
N LEU A 110 7.22 -17.57 -8.70
CA LEU A 110 6.22 -16.54 -8.96
C LEU A 110 5.45 -16.20 -7.68
N TYR A 111 5.22 -14.91 -7.49
CA TYR A 111 4.46 -14.34 -6.39
C TYR A 111 3.19 -13.72 -6.93
N SER A 112 2.04 -14.09 -6.38
CA SER A 112 0.84 -13.26 -6.42
C SER A 112 0.89 -12.30 -5.24
N PHE A 113 0.50 -11.04 -5.46
CA PHE A 113 0.49 -10.04 -4.42
C PHE A 113 -0.74 -9.12 -4.50
N SER A 114 -1.06 -8.52 -3.36
CA SER A 114 -2.01 -7.43 -3.19
C SER A 114 -1.33 -6.34 -2.37
N ILE A 115 -1.28 -5.13 -2.91
CA ILE A 115 -0.84 -3.92 -2.23
C ILE A 115 -2.10 -3.11 -1.93
N GLN A 116 -2.24 -2.69 -0.69
CA GLN A 116 -3.32 -1.80 -0.27
C GLN A 116 -2.74 -0.70 0.60
N VAL A 117 -2.86 0.55 0.14
CA VAL A 117 -2.49 1.74 0.89
C VAL A 117 -3.78 2.44 1.29
N GLU A 118 -4.00 2.56 2.60
CA GLU A 118 -5.21 3.13 3.18
C GLU A 118 -4.83 4.24 4.15
N PHE A 119 -5.55 5.35 4.08
CA PHE A 119 -5.50 6.34 5.14
C PHE A 119 -6.64 6.10 6.13
N LYS A 120 -6.28 5.88 7.39
CA LYS A 120 -7.19 5.55 8.49
C LYS A 120 -7.26 6.70 9.47
N GLN A 121 -8.49 7.00 9.88
CA GLN A 121 -8.78 8.09 10.80
C GLN A 121 -9.84 7.68 11.82
N ALA A 122 -9.71 8.21 13.03
CA ALA A 122 -10.71 8.12 14.07
C ALA A 122 -11.96 8.93 13.67
N ALA A 123 -13.11 8.25 13.58
CA ALA A 123 -14.42 8.85 13.31
C ALA A 123 -15.51 8.25 14.22
N THR A 124 -16.60 8.99 14.39
CA THR A 124 -17.81 8.55 15.10
C THR A 124 -18.97 8.41 14.11
N LEU A 125 -19.93 7.53 14.40
CA LEU A 125 -21.15 7.43 13.60
C LEU A 125 -22.15 8.49 14.05
N TYR A 126 -22.78 9.19 13.10
CA TYR A 126 -23.69 10.33 13.33
C TYR A 126 -24.89 10.02 14.26
N HIS A 127 -25.20 8.74 14.49
CA HIS A 127 -26.27 8.29 15.39
C HIS A 127 -25.78 7.33 16.51
N SER A 128 -24.47 7.27 16.77
CA SER A 128 -23.95 6.45 17.87
C SER A 128 -24.28 7.09 19.21
N THR A 129 -24.97 6.36 20.09
CA THR A 129 -25.33 6.84 21.43
C THR A 129 -24.18 6.74 22.44
N ASP A 130 -23.10 6.04 22.09
CA ASP A 130 -21.99 5.71 22.96
C ASP A 130 -20.71 6.52 22.68
N ASN A 131 -20.75 7.49 21.76
CA ASN A 131 -19.61 8.30 21.31
C ASN A 131 -18.36 7.45 20.96
N LYS A 132 -18.55 6.19 20.55
CA LYS A 132 -17.43 5.33 20.18
C LYS A 132 -16.71 5.87 18.96
N VAL A 133 -15.38 5.83 19.05
CA VAL A 133 -14.47 6.26 17.99
C VAL A 133 -13.90 5.02 17.32
N PHE A 134 -14.01 4.95 16.00
CA PHE A 134 -13.57 3.82 15.19
C PHE A 134 -12.46 4.27 14.23
N PRO A 135 -11.46 3.41 13.96
CA PRO A 135 -10.56 3.63 12.84
C PRO A 135 -11.32 3.33 11.53
N VAL A 136 -11.48 4.35 10.68
CA VAL A 136 -12.20 4.26 9.40
C VAL A 136 -11.23 4.59 8.28
N THR A 137 -11.26 3.79 7.20
CA THR A 137 -10.54 4.13 5.96
C THR A 137 -11.28 5.27 5.26
N THR A 138 -10.62 6.41 5.08
CA THR A 138 -11.18 7.61 4.44
C THR A 138 -10.52 7.94 3.10
N TRP A 139 -9.43 7.27 2.77
CA TRP A 139 -8.80 7.30 1.45
C TRP A 139 -8.17 5.94 1.19
N SER A 140 -8.23 5.43 -0.05
CA SER A 140 -7.53 4.18 -0.38
C SER A 140 -7.06 4.10 -1.84
N ALA A 141 -5.97 3.39 -2.03
CA ALA A 141 -5.53 2.93 -3.33
C ALA A 141 -4.95 1.52 -3.22
N SER A 142 -5.22 0.67 -4.19
CA SER A 142 -4.76 -0.71 -4.15
C SER A 142 -4.38 -1.24 -5.53
N ALA A 143 -3.56 -2.28 -5.53
CA ALA A 143 -3.36 -3.14 -6.68
C ALA A 143 -3.31 -4.59 -6.29
N VAL A 144 -3.72 -5.43 -7.23
CA VAL A 144 -3.40 -6.86 -7.23
C VAL A 144 -2.55 -7.15 -8.45
N GLY A 145 -1.61 -8.08 -8.30
CA GLY A 145 -0.71 -8.40 -9.38
C GLY A 145 0.07 -9.68 -9.18
N MET A 146 0.90 -9.97 -10.17
CA MET A 146 1.84 -11.07 -10.15
C MET A 146 3.22 -10.60 -10.57
N THR A 147 4.24 -11.15 -9.93
CA THR A 147 5.62 -10.87 -10.28
C THR A 147 6.49 -12.09 -10.05
N SER A 148 7.65 -12.12 -10.69
CA SER A 148 8.64 -13.15 -10.43
C SER A 148 9.61 -12.72 -9.33
N LYS A 149 10.30 -13.69 -8.72
CA LYS A 149 11.36 -13.40 -7.74
C LYS A 149 12.39 -12.40 -8.29
N ARG A 150 12.76 -12.52 -9.58
CA ARG A 150 13.73 -11.59 -10.21
C ARG A 150 13.23 -10.15 -10.24
N ASN A 151 11.91 -9.97 -10.27
CA ASN A 151 11.24 -8.68 -10.34
C ASN A 151 10.56 -8.31 -9.02
N ILE A 152 10.90 -8.93 -7.89
CA ILE A 152 10.24 -8.67 -6.60
C ILE A 152 10.28 -7.19 -6.17
N ARG A 153 11.30 -6.46 -6.63
CA ARG A 153 11.43 -5.00 -6.47
C ARG A 153 10.23 -4.22 -7.02
N THR A 154 9.53 -4.73 -8.03
CA THR A 154 8.30 -4.11 -8.58
C THR A 154 7.20 -3.94 -7.54
N ILE A 155 7.13 -4.79 -6.52
CA ILE A 155 6.17 -4.63 -5.41
C ILE A 155 6.50 -3.37 -4.61
N ARG A 156 7.78 -3.16 -4.28
CA ARG A 156 8.27 -1.99 -3.57
C ARG A 156 8.04 -0.70 -4.37
N GLU A 157 8.28 -0.75 -5.68
CA GLU A 157 8.00 0.37 -6.58
C GLU A 157 6.49 0.68 -6.62
N GLY A 158 5.64 -0.34 -6.74
CA GLY A 158 4.18 -0.19 -6.68
C GLY A 158 3.69 0.41 -5.36
N ILE A 159 4.23 0.00 -4.21
CA ILE A 159 3.94 0.64 -2.92
C ILE A 159 4.31 2.13 -2.98
N GLY A 160 5.49 2.44 -3.52
CA GLY A 160 5.95 3.82 -3.71
C GLY A 160 4.98 4.66 -4.55
N ASP A 161 4.48 4.12 -5.65
CA ASP A 161 3.53 4.81 -6.53
C ASP A 161 2.21 5.15 -5.82
N TYR A 162 1.70 4.23 -4.99
CA TYR A 162 0.48 4.48 -4.21
C TYR A 162 0.68 5.48 -3.06
N VAL A 163 1.86 5.48 -2.45
CA VAL A 163 2.24 6.49 -1.46
C VAL A 163 2.39 7.86 -2.13
N ASP A 164 2.98 7.94 -3.32
CA ASP A 164 3.08 9.18 -4.08
C ASP A 164 1.70 9.70 -4.50
N LYS A 165 0.76 8.79 -4.83
CA LYS A 165 -0.64 9.16 -5.07
C LYS A 165 -1.27 9.77 -3.82
N PHE A 166 -1.12 9.13 -2.65
CA PHE A 166 -1.59 9.68 -1.38
C PHE A 166 -1.01 11.08 -1.12
N ILE A 167 0.31 11.25 -1.33
CA ILE A 167 0.99 12.54 -1.18
C ILE A 167 0.39 13.60 -2.10
N ASN A 168 0.15 13.27 -3.37
CA ASN A 168 -0.42 14.21 -4.33
C ASN A 168 -1.84 14.62 -3.93
N ASP A 169 -2.68 13.69 -3.50
CA ASP A 169 -4.04 13.98 -3.04
C ASP A 169 -4.03 14.80 -1.73
N TYR A 170 -3.11 14.51 -0.82
CA TYR A 170 -2.89 15.30 0.40
C TYR A 170 -2.51 16.75 0.08
N LEU A 171 -1.53 16.95 -0.81
CA LEU A 171 -1.04 18.29 -1.16
C LEU A 171 -2.07 19.10 -1.93
N ALA A 172 -2.94 18.45 -2.71
CA ALA A 172 -4.02 19.12 -3.43
C ALA A 172 -5.04 19.80 -2.50
N VAL A 173 -5.20 19.31 -1.27
CA VAL A 173 -6.15 19.87 -0.29
C VAL A 173 -5.47 20.52 0.93
N ASN A 174 -4.14 20.48 0.99
CA ASN A 174 -3.32 21.15 2.02
C ASN A 174 -2.22 22.00 1.33
N PRO A 175 -2.58 23.05 0.56
CA PRO A 175 -1.60 23.95 -0.02
C PRO A 175 -0.81 24.68 1.08
N LYS A 176 0.44 25.04 0.77
CA LYS A 176 1.34 25.78 1.66
C LYS A 176 0.85 27.19 1.96
#